data_AF-A0A183MNC6-F1
#
_entry.id   AF-A0A183MNC6-F1
#
_cell.length_a   1.000
_cell.length_b   1.000
_cell.length_c   1.000
_cell.angle_alpha   90.00
_cell.angle_beta   90.00
_cell.angle_gamma   90.00
#
_symmetry.space_group_name_H-M   'P 1'
#
loop_
_entity.id
_entity.type
_entity.pdbx_description
1 polymer ?
#
loop_
_entity_poly.entity_id
_entity_poly.type
_entity_poly.pdbx_seq_one_letter_code
_entity_poly.pdbx_strand_id
1 'polypeptide(L)'
;MLKITDKNQKVSIITGDKIILATGERPKYPEIPGAVEYGITSDDLFSLPYFPGKTLVIGASYVALECAGFLASLGGDVTVMVRSILLRGFDQQMAEKVGDYMENHGVKFAKLCVPDEIKQLKAVDTENNKPGLLLVKGHYTDGKKFEEEFETVIFAVGREPQLSKVLCTTVGVKLDKDGRVVCTDDEQTTVSNVYAIGDINAGKPQLTPVAIQAGRYLAKRLFAGATELTDYSNVATTVFTPLEYGACGLSEEDAIEKYGDKDIEVYHSNFKPLEWTVAHREDNVCYMKLVCRKSDHMRVLGLHVLGPNAGEITQGYAVAIKMGATKADFDRTIGIHPTCSETFTTLHVTKKSGASPTVSGC
;
A
#
# COMPACT_ATOMS: atom_id res chain seq x y z
N MET A 1 -14.66 -27.67 -17.60
CA MET A 1 -13.77 -28.71 -17.01
C MET A 1 -12.54 -28.02 -16.47
N LEU A 2 -12.02 -28.46 -15.32
CA LEU A 2 -10.83 -27.93 -14.66
C LEU A 2 -9.80 -29.04 -14.53
N LYS A 3 -8.57 -28.80 -14.97
CA LYS A 3 -7.43 -29.71 -14.75
C LYS A 3 -6.75 -29.31 -13.45
N ILE A 4 -6.63 -30.25 -12.52
CA ILE A 4 -6.02 -30.01 -11.19
C ILE A 4 -4.82 -30.94 -11.04
N THR A 5 -3.73 -30.39 -10.53
CA THR A 5 -2.52 -31.13 -10.15
C THR A 5 -2.41 -31.11 -8.62
N ASP A 6 -2.36 -32.28 -8.00
CA ASP A 6 -2.16 -32.39 -6.55
C ASP A 6 -0.67 -32.29 -6.15
N LYS A 7 -0.39 -32.34 -4.85
CA LYS A 7 0.97 -32.29 -4.29
C LYS A 7 1.91 -33.41 -4.76
N ASN A 8 1.36 -34.53 -5.26
CA ASN A 8 2.09 -35.67 -5.77
C ASN A 8 2.24 -35.63 -7.30
N GLN A 9 1.99 -34.47 -7.94
CA GLN A 9 1.99 -34.31 -9.40
C GLN A 9 0.92 -35.14 -10.12
N LYS A 10 -0.08 -35.68 -9.40
CA LYS A 10 -1.17 -36.41 -10.03
C LYS A 10 -2.15 -35.43 -10.65
N VAL A 11 -2.42 -35.62 -11.93
CA VAL A 11 -3.39 -34.84 -12.69
C VAL A 11 -4.77 -35.50 -12.61
N SER A 12 -5.78 -34.69 -12.32
CA SER A 12 -7.19 -35.09 -12.40
C SER A 12 -8.03 -33.99 -13.05
N ILE A 13 -9.25 -34.34 -13.47
CA ILE A 13 -10.20 -33.41 -14.07
C ILE A 13 -11.46 -33.37 -13.20
N ILE A 14 -11.92 -32.17 -12.88
CA ILE A 14 -13.20 -31.94 -12.22
C ILE A 14 -14.08 -31.00 -13.05
N THR A 15 -15.37 -30.97 -12.73
CA THR A 15 -16.36 -30.08 -13.34
C THR A 15 -17.02 -29.24 -12.26
N GLY A 16 -17.31 -27.98 -12.58
CA GLY A 16 -18.11 -27.09 -11.74
C GLY A 16 -19.00 -26.23 -12.63
N ASP A 17 -20.22 -25.97 -12.17
CA ASP A 17 -21.18 -25.12 -12.89
C ASP A 17 -20.71 -23.66 -12.92
N LYS A 18 -20.31 -23.12 -11.76
CA LYS A 18 -19.72 -21.78 -11.60
C LYS A 18 -18.27 -21.89 -11.15
N ILE A 19 -17.40 -21.09 -11.76
CA ILE A 19 -15.96 -21.05 -11.44
C ILE A 19 -15.60 -19.66 -10.93
N ILE A 20 -14.87 -19.59 -9.81
CA ILE A 20 -14.34 -18.33 -9.27
C ILE A 20 -12.81 -18.40 -9.35
N LEU A 21 -12.22 -17.42 -10.04
CA LEU A 21 -10.78 -17.19 -10.11
C LEU A 21 -10.39 -16.29 -8.93
N ALA A 22 -9.49 -16.76 -8.09
CA ALA A 22 -9.02 -16.05 -6.89
C ALA A 22 -7.53 -16.38 -6.61
N THR A 23 -6.70 -16.36 -7.65
CA THR A 23 -5.32 -16.88 -7.60
C THR A 23 -4.29 -15.87 -7.08
N GLY A 24 -4.69 -14.63 -6.85
CA GLY A 24 -3.81 -13.55 -6.39
C GLY A 24 -2.68 -13.22 -7.37
N GLU A 25 -1.68 -12.52 -6.83
CA GLU A 25 -0.46 -12.11 -7.53
C GLU A 25 0.78 -12.65 -6.82
N ARG A 26 1.95 -12.54 -7.46
CA ARG A 26 3.27 -12.87 -6.88
C ARG A 26 4.24 -11.69 -7.03
N PRO A 27 5.29 -11.57 -6.17
CA PRO A 27 6.30 -10.52 -6.30
C PRO A 27 6.98 -10.53 -7.68
N LYS A 28 7.26 -9.34 -8.20
CA LYS A 28 8.08 -9.15 -9.40
C LYS A 28 9.57 -9.12 -9.03
N TYR A 29 10.39 -9.64 -9.93
CA TYR A 29 11.84 -9.41 -9.94
C TYR A 29 12.22 -8.45 -11.08
N PRO A 30 13.20 -7.56 -10.87
CA PRO A 30 13.78 -6.81 -11.97
C PRO A 30 14.61 -7.73 -12.89
N GLU A 31 14.63 -7.43 -14.19
CA GLU A 31 15.43 -8.15 -15.18
C GLU A 31 16.91 -7.71 -15.14
N ILE A 32 17.60 -8.02 -14.04
CA ILE A 32 19.03 -7.76 -13.85
C ILE A 32 19.76 -9.03 -13.40
N PRO A 33 21.04 -9.21 -13.74
CA PRO A 33 21.80 -10.37 -13.29
C PRO A 33 21.87 -10.48 -11.76
N GLY A 34 21.67 -11.68 -11.23
CA GLY A 34 21.76 -11.99 -9.81
C GLY A 34 20.52 -11.65 -8.98
N ALA A 35 19.49 -11.02 -9.56
CA ALA A 35 18.29 -10.67 -8.82
C ALA A 35 17.55 -11.90 -8.30
N VAL A 36 17.27 -12.87 -9.16
CA VAL A 36 16.53 -14.10 -8.80
C VAL A 36 17.41 -15.06 -8.01
N GLU A 37 18.71 -15.08 -8.29
CA GLU A 37 19.66 -16.01 -7.69
C GLU A 37 20.04 -15.63 -6.25
N TYR A 38 20.10 -14.34 -5.93
CA TYR A 38 20.67 -13.85 -4.67
C TYR A 38 19.74 -12.96 -3.85
N GLY A 39 18.74 -12.33 -4.47
CA GLY A 39 17.78 -11.49 -3.75
C GLY A 39 16.56 -12.25 -3.28
N ILE A 40 15.91 -11.69 -2.26
CA ILE A 40 14.66 -12.21 -1.71
C ILE A 40 13.50 -11.26 -2.00
N THR A 41 12.28 -11.71 -1.73
CA THR A 41 11.06 -10.90 -1.79
C THR A 41 10.34 -10.93 -0.45
N SER A 42 9.19 -10.25 -0.36
CA SER A 42 8.30 -10.37 0.79
C SER A 42 7.84 -11.82 1.06
N ASP A 43 7.76 -12.66 0.02
CA ASP A 43 7.33 -14.06 0.18
C ASP A 43 8.32 -14.85 1.06
N ASP A 44 9.61 -14.47 1.02
CA ASP A 44 10.69 -15.16 1.75
C ASP A 44 10.94 -14.52 3.13
N LEU A 45 10.90 -13.18 3.20
CA LEU A 45 11.30 -12.39 4.37
C LEU A 45 10.63 -12.83 5.67
N PHE A 46 9.33 -13.10 5.64
CA PHE A 46 8.56 -13.44 6.84
C PHE A 46 8.79 -14.87 7.35
N SER A 47 9.56 -15.67 6.64
CA SER A 47 9.97 -17.02 7.04
C SER A 47 11.49 -17.22 6.97
N LEU A 48 12.25 -16.13 6.89
CA LEU A 48 13.70 -16.17 6.75
C LEU A 48 14.32 -16.79 8.03
N PRO A 49 15.16 -17.84 7.92
CA PRO A 49 15.68 -18.55 9.09
C PRO A 49 16.82 -17.83 9.81
N TYR A 50 17.28 -16.70 9.26
CA TYR A 50 18.34 -15.86 9.81
C TYR A 50 17.92 -14.39 9.79
N PHE A 51 18.55 -13.57 10.65
CA PHE A 51 18.34 -12.13 10.62
C PHE A 51 18.93 -11.52 9.33
N PRO A 52 18.20 -10.64 8.60
CA PRO A 52 18.65 -10.10 7.32
C PRO A 52 19.99 -9.36 7.34
N GLY A 53 20.38 -8.80 8.49
CA GLY A 53 21.60 -8.00 8.61
C GLY A 53 21.47 -6.64 7.90
N LYS A 54 22.59 -6.09 7.41
CA LYS A 54 22.60 -4.89 6.57
C LYS A 54 21.79 -5.13 5.29
N THR A 55 20.67 -4.44 5.14
CA THR A 55 19.64 -4.76 4.15
C THR A 55 19.41 -3.61 3.17
N LEU A 56 19.43 -3.93 1.88
CA LEU A 56 18.93 -3.05 0.83
C LEU A 56 17.51 -3.45 0.43
N VAL A 57 16.56 -2.53 0.50
CA VAL A 57 15.21 -2.69 -0.05
C VAL A 57 15.12 -1.93 -1.36
N ILE A 58 14.89 -2.63 -2.46
CA ILE A 58 14.72 -2.04 -3.80
C ILE A 58 13.24 -1.92 -4.09
N GLY A 59 12.72 -0.69 -4.08
CA GLY A 59 11.31 -0.39 -4.25
C GLY A 59 10.85 0.78 -3.39
N ALA A 60 9.67 1.29 -3.69
CA ALA A 60 9.07 2.43 -2.99
C ALA A 60 7.54 2.26 -2.82
N SER A 61 7.07 1.01 -2.88
CA SER A 61 5.70 0.62 -2.59
C SER A 61 5.45 0.59 -1.07
N TYR A 62 4.20 0.41 -0.65
CA TYR A 62 3.88 0.23 0.77
C TYR A 62 4.65 -0.96 1.37
N VAL A 63 4.72 -2.11 0.65
CA VAL A 63 5.51 -3.28 1.07
C VAL A 63 6.98 -2.92 1.29
N ALA A 64 7.57 -2.11 0.39
CA ALA A 64 8.96 -1.70 0.50
C ALA A 64 9.21 -0.87 1.78
N LEU A 65 8.35 0.13 2.03
CA LEU A 65 8.52 1.05 3.16
C LEU A 65 8.16 0.40 4.50
N GLU A 66 7.15 -0.46 4.54
CA GLU A 66 6.80 -1.26 5.72
C GLU A 66 7.96 -2.19 6.10
N CYS A 67 8.50 -2.95 5.14
CA CYS A 67 9.63 -3.84 5.37
C CYS A 67 10.88 -3.09 5.84
N ALA A 68 11.23 -2.01 5.15
CA ALA A 68 12.37 -1.19 5.54
C ALA A 68 12.19 -0.60 6.95
N GLY A 69 10.97 -0.14 7.25
CA GLY A 69 10.63 0.49 8.52
C GLY A 69 10.75 -0.46 9.71
N PHE A 70 10.14 -1.65 9.64
CA PHE A 70 10.24 -2.59 10.76
C PHE A 70 11.66 -3.17 10.89
N LEU A 71 12.39 -3.39 9.79
CA LEU A 71 13.78 -3.88 9.85
C LEU A 71 14.70 -2.87 10.54
N ALA A 72 14.56 -1.57 10.24
CA ALA A 72 15.30 -0.52 10.91
C ALA A 72 14.92 -0.42 12.40
N SER A 73 13.62 -0.52 12.72
CA SER A 73 13.13 -0.48 14.10
C SER A 73 13.61 -1.67 14.94
N LEU A 74 13.86 -2.81 14.31
CA LEU A 74 14.47 -4.00 14.94
C LEU A 74 16.01 -3.90 15.08
N GLY A 75 16.60 -2.75 14.73
CA GLY A 75 18.04 -2.49 14.86
C GLY A 75 18.87 -2.81 13.61
N GLY A 76 18.22 -3.05 12.47
CA GLY A 76 18.91 -3.31 11.20
C GLY A 76 19.50 -2.06 10.55
N ASP A 77 20.63 -2.23 9.85
CA ASP A 77 21.17 -1.21 8.95
C ASP A 77 20.41 -1.29 7.61
N VAL A 78 19.48 -0.36 7.38
CA VAL A 78 18.58 -0.40 6.23
C VAL A 78 18.80 0.77 5.26
N THR A 79 18.88 0.45 3.98
CA THR A 79 18.83 1.40 2.86
C THR A 79 17.65 1.08 1.95
N VAL A 80 16.92 2.09 1.49
CA VAL A 80 15.86 1.98 0.48
C VAL A 80 16.31 2.62 -0.82
N MET A 81 16.28 1.88 -1.93
CA MET A 81 16.58 2.39 -3.27
C MET A 81 15.29 2.79 -4.00
N VAL A 82 15.19 4.07 -4.34
CA VAL A 82 13.97 4.67 -4.88
C VAL A 82 14.20 5.13 -6.31
N ARG A 83 13.49 4.51 -7.26
CA ARG A 83 13.59 4.88 -8.69
C ARG A 83 13.09 6.29 -8.99
N SER A 84 12.02 6.73 -8.34
CA SER A 84 11.39 8.02 -8.61
C SER A 84 10.77 8.65 -7.36
N ILE A 85 9.53 8.28 -7.03
CA ILE A 85 8.74 8.81 -5.91
C ILE A 85 8.33 7.69 -4.96
N LEU A 86 8.01 8.06 -3.72
CA LEU A 86 7.46 7.16 -2.71
C LEU A 86 5.95 6.97 -2.90
N LEU A 87 5.47 5.76 -2.62
CA LEU A 87 4.04 5.42 -2.54
C LEU A 87 3.22 5.94 -3.74
N ARG A 88 3.70 5.69 -4.97
CA ARG A 88 2.99 6.09 -6.19
C ARG A 88 1.52 5.64 -6.13
N GLY A 89 0.61 6.59 -6.38
CA GLY A 89 -0.84 6.37 -6.30
C GLY A 89 -1.47 6.76 -4.96
N PHE A 90 -0.65 7.07 -3.94
CA PHE A 90 -1.09 7.75 -2.73
C PHE A 90 -0.81 9.25 -2.83
N ASP A 91 -1.49 10.02 -1.97
CA ASP A 91 -1.23 11.44 -1.76
C ASP A 91 0.26 11.73 -1.51
N GLN A 92 0.89 12.48 -2.41
CA GLN A 92 2.34 12.66 -2.41
C GLN A 92 2.85 13.51 -1.24
N GLN A 93 2.04 14.44 -0.72
CA GLN A 93 2.41 15.16 0.51
C GLN A 93 2.52 14.20 1.69
N MET A 94 1.60 13.24 1.79
CA MET A 94 1.63 12.23 2.84
C MET A 94 2.80 11.27 2.65
N ALA A 95 3.07 10.86 1.41
CA ALA A 95 4.19 9.97 1.09
C ALA A 95 5.56 10.60 1.43
N GLU A 96 5.75 11.89 1.18
CA GLU A 96 6.95 12.63 1.57
C GLU A 96 7.12 12.63 3.09
N LYS A 97 6.06 12.96 3.85
CA LYS A 97 6.11 12.95 5.32
C LYS A 97 6.42 11.56 5.90
N VAL A 98 5.90 10.49 5.28
CA VAL A 98 6.26 9.10 5.63
C VAL A 98 7.75 8.87 5.42
N GLY A 99 8.29 9.25 4.26
CA GLY A 99 9.71 9.13 3.94
C GLY A 99 10.61 9.93 4.88
N ASP A 100 10.26 11.19 5.14
CA ASP A 100 11.00 12.08 6.05
C ASP A 100 11.05 11.50 7.46
N TYR A 101 9.94 10.93 7.95
CA TYR A 101 9.93 10.26 9.26
C TYR A 101 10.91 9.09 9.30
N MET A 102 10.87 8.22 8.29
CA MET A 102 11.77 7.08 8.18
C MET A 102 13.24 7.50 8.09
N GLU A 103 13.54 8.54 7.30
CA GLU A 103 14.89 9.08 7.12
C GLU A 103 15.45 9.64 8.44
N ASN A 104 14.63 10.40 9.19
CA ASN A 104 14.98 10.90 10.52
C ASN A 104 15.14 9.80 11.58
N HIS A 105 14.61 8.60 11.33
CA HIS A 105 14.71 7.44 12.22
C HIS A 105 15.66 6.35 11.71
N GLY A 106 16.65 6.72 10.89
CA GLY A 106 17.79 5.88 10.56
C GLY A 106 17.66 5.02 9.30
N VAL A 107 16.54 5.12 8.56
CA VAL A 107 16.43 4.50 7.23
C VAL A 107 17.15 5.38 6.21
N LYS A 108 18.13 4.83 5.50
CA LYS A 108 18.83 5.55 4.43
C LYS A 108 18.05 5.48 3.12
N PHE A 109 18.12 6.52 2.29
CA PHE A 109 17.48 6.52 0.97
C PHE A 109 18.48 6.81 -0.16
N ALA A 110 18.64 5.84 -1.07
CA ALA A 110 19.26 6.06 -2.37
C ALA A 110 18.20 6.57 -3.35
N LYS A 111 17.95 7.88 -3.33
CA LYS A 111 16.93 8.57 -4.13
C LYS A 111 17.36 8.66 -5.61
N LEU A 112 16.39 8.56 -6.52
CA LEU A 112 16.60 8.59 -7.98
C LEU A 112 17.67 7.59 -8.46
N CYS A 113 17.59 6.36 -7.95
CA CYS A 113 18.57 5.31 -8.19
C CYS A 113 17.90 4.00 -8.62
N VAL A 114 18.58 3.25 -9.49
CA VAL A 114 18.14 1.93 -9.95
C VAL A 114 19.29 0.92 -9.87
N PRO A 115 18.99 -0.37 -9.62
CA PRO A 115 19.99 -1.42 -9.62
C PRO A 115 20.33 -1.86 -11.05
N ASP A 116 21.59 -2.21 -11.27
CA ASP A 116 22.13 -2.74 -12.52
C ASP A 116 22.51 -4.22 -12.41
N GLU A 117 23.06 -4.66 -11.27
CA GLU A 117 23.59 -6.01 -11.06
C GLU A 117 23.67 -6.34 -9.56
N ILE A 118 23.41 -7.60 -9.19
CA ILE A 118 23.68 -8.16 -7.86
C ILE A 118 24.74 -9.25 -7.99
N LYS A 119 25.83 -9.15 -7.23
CA LYS A 119 26.92 -10.15 -7.23
C LYS A 119 27.12 -10.74 -5.84
N GLN A 120 27.14 -12.06 -5.74
CA GLN A 120 27.48 -12.74 -4.49
C GLN A 120 28.98 -12.60 -4.15
N LEU A 121 29.26 -12.15 -2.93
CA LEU A 121 30.61 -12.12 -2.33
C LEU A 121 30.80 -13.22 -1.28
N LYS A 122 29.73 -13.57 -0.56
CA LYS A 122 29.69 -14.66 0.41
C LYS A 122 28.33 -15.35 0.36
N ALA A 123 28.33 -16.69 0.35
CA ALA A 123 27.11 -17.48 0.42
C ALA A 123 26.45 -17.40 1.81
N VAL A 124 25.14 -17.62 1.86
CA VAL A 124 24.37 -17.78 3.11
C VAL A 124 24.91 -18.98 3.89
N ASP A 125 25.07 -18.81 5.20
CA ASP A 125 25.48 -19.88 6.10
C ASP A 125 24.24 -20.46 6.78
N THR A 126 23.72 -21.53 6.18
CA THR A 126 22.51 -22.21 6.65
C THR A 126 22.72 -23.01 7.93
N GLU A 127 23.95 -23.41 8.24
CA GLU A 127 24.24 -24.16 9.47
C GLU A 127 24.26 -23.25 10.70
N ASN A 128 24.74 -22.01 10.53
CA ASN A 128 24.87 -21.04 11.62
C ASN A 128 23.79 -19.95 11.59
N ASN A 129 22.79 -20.05 10.70
CA ASN A 129 21.74 -19.03 10.50
C ASN A 129 22.32 -17.62 10.33
N LYS A 130 23.25 -17.44 9.38
CA LYS A 130 23.82 -16.13 9.05
C LYS A 130 23.58 -15.75 7.59
N PRO A 131 23.32 -14.47 7.31
CA PRO A 131 23.19 -14.02 5.94
C PRO A 131 24.52 -14.13 5.18
N GLY A 132 24.42 -14.04 3.86
CA GLY A 132 25.57 -13.94 2.97
C GLY A 132 26.13 -12.52 2.92
N LEU A 133 26.79 -12.20 1.81
CA LEU A 133 27.22 -10.85 1.47
C LEU A 133 27.11 -10.66 -0.03
N LEU A 134 26.47 -9.55 -0.44
CA LEU A 134 26.12 -9.22 -1.81
C LEU A 134 26.66 -7.84 -2.14
N LEU A 135 27.30 -7.70 -3.30
CA LEU A 135 27.63 -6.41 -3.89
C LEU A 135 26.48 -5.97 -4.80
N VAL A 136 25.94 -4.79 -4.54
CA VAL A 136 24.92 -4.18 -5.38
C VAL A 136 25.53 -3.07 -6.20
N LYS A 137 25.43 -3.18 -7.52
CA LYS A 137 25.78 -2.12 -8.46
C LYS A 137 24.53 -1.48 -9.01
N GLY A 138 24.57 -0.18 -9.21
CA GLY A 138 23.49 0.61 -9.79
C GLY A 138 23.98 1.95 -10.28
N HIS A 139 23.04 2.80 -10.68
CA HIS A 139 23.33 4.17 -11.07
C HIS A 139 22.21 5.12 -10.63
N TYR A 140 22.61 6.35 -10.34
CA TYR A 140 21.73 7.47 -10.12
C TYR A 140 21.32 8.10 -11.45
N THR A 141 20.20 8.83 -11.49
CA THR A 141 19.73 9.53 -12.69
C THR A 141 20.71 10.60 -13.20
N ASP A 142 21.62 11.09 -12.35
CA ASP A 142 22.67 12.03 -12.72
C ASP A 142 23.94 11.36 -13.30
N GLY A 143 23.92 10.02 -13.44
CA GLY A 143 25.01 9.22 -13.99
C GLY A 143 26.05 8.77 -12.96
N LYS A 144 25.98 9.21 -11.69
CA LYS A 144 26.84 8.68 -10.63
C LYS A 144 26.58 7.19 -10.44
N LYS A 145 27.64 6.44 -10.14
CA LYS A 145 27.54 5.01 -9.83
C LYS A 145 27.16 4.80 -8.37
N PHE A 146 26.27 3.85 -8.15
CA PHE A 146 25.98 3.27 -6.85
C PHE A 146 26.71 1.93 -6.77
N GLU A 147 27.54 1.74 -5.76
CA GLU A 147 28.21 0.47 -5.51
C GLU A 147 28.39 0.30 -3.99
N GLU A 148 27.69 -0.66 -3.40
CA GLU A 148 27.69 -0.88 -1.96
C GLU A 148 27.38 -2.35 -1.60
N GLU A 149 27.95 -2.82 -0.50
CA GLU A 149 27.74 -4.19 0.01
C GLU A 149 26.59 -4.26 1.02
N PHE A 150 25.80 -5.33 0.91
CA PHE A 150 24.65 -5.64 1.78
C PHE A 150 24.64 -7.14 2.10
N GLU A 151 24.17 -7.49 3.29
CA GLU A 151 24.00 -8.89 3.70
C GLU A 151 22.74 -9.52 3.08
N THR A 152 21.69 -8.71 2.89
CA THR A 152 20.43 -9.12 2.23
C THR A 152 19.93 -8.03 1.28
N VAL A 153 19.38 -8.44 0.13
CA VAL A 153 18.69 -7.55 -0.82
C VAL A 153 17.24 -8.01 -0.99
N ILE A 154 16.30 -7.10 -0.75
CA ILE A 154 14.85 -7.34 -0.83
C ILE A 154 14.27 -6.61 -2.04
N PHE A 155 13.62 -7.33 -2.95
CA PHE A 155 12.88 -6.75 -4.06
C PHE A 155 11.40 -6.55 -3.71
N ALA A 156 10.97 -5.30 -3.72
CA ALA A 156 9.58 -4.88 -3.49
C ALA A 156 9.09 -3.94 -4.61
N VAL A 157 9.34 -4.35 -5.86
CA VAL A 157 9.15 -3.55 -7.09
C VAL A 157 7.77 -3.72 -7.73
N GLY A 158 6.82 -4.27 -6.99
CA GLY A 158 5.45 -4.56 -7.44
C GLY A 158 5.16 -6.05 -7.50
N ARG A 159 3.92 -6.38 -7.88
CA ARG A 159 3.40 -7.74 -7.97
C ARG A 159 2.72 -7.94 -9.33
N GLU A 160 2.62 -9.19 -9.77
CA GLU A 160 1.94 -9.58 -11.01
C GLU A 160 1.07 -10.82 -10.88
N PRO A 161 -0.06 -10.86 -11.60
CA PRO A 161 -0.84 -12.08 -11.75
C PRO A 161 -0.10 -13.08 -12.65
N GLN A 162 -0.08 -14.35 -12.25
CA GLN A 162 0.50 -15.44 -13.05
C GLN A 162 -0.57 -16.25 -13.78
N LEU A 163 -1.57 -15.56 -14.37
CA LEU A 163 -2.74 -16.20 -14.97
C LEU A 163 -2.42 -17.10 -16.17
N SER A 164 -1.29 -16.88 -16.86
CA SER A 164 -0.80 -17.80 -17.90
C SER A 164 -0.52 -19.22 -17.39
N LYS A 165 -0.28 -19.39 -16.08
CA LYS A 165 -0.09 -20.71 -15.44
C LYS A 165 -1.41 -21.39 -15.07
N VAL A 166 -2.52 -20.65 -15.07
CA VAL A 166 -3.81 -21.11 -14.53
C VAL A 166 -4.86 -21.21 -15.64
N LEU A 167 -4.98 -20.17 -16.46
CA LEU A 167 -5.98 -20.06 -17.52
C LEU A 167 -5.41 -20.59 -18.83
N CYS A 168 -6.08 -21.60 -19.40
CA CYS A 168 -5.83 -21.99 -20.78
C CYS A 168 -6.41 -20.91 -21.71
N THR A 169 -5.60 -20.43 -22.66
CA THR A 169 -5.99 -19.38 -23.62
C THR A 169 -7.25 -19.72 -24.41
N THR A 170 -7.54 -21.01 -24.59
CA THR A 170 -8.74 -21.50 -25.30
C THR A 170 -10.06 -21.28 -24.56
N VAL A 171 -10.04 -20.98 -23.25
CA VAL A 171 -11.25 -20.73 -22.45
C VAL A 171 -11.90 -19.37 -22.80
N GLY A 172 -11.13 -18.42 -23.33
CA GLY A 172 -11.67 -17.12 -23.78
C GLY A 172 -11.92 -16.09 -22.68
N VAL A 173 -11.32 -16.25 -21.50
CA VAL A 173 -11.32 -15.22 -20.45
C VAL A 173 -10.42 -14.06 -20.87
N LYS A 174 -10.97 -12.85 -20.98
CA LYS A 174 -10.23 -11.65 -21.38
C LYS A 174 -9.36 -11.11 -20.26
N LEU A 175 -8.10 -10.82 -20.58
CA LEU A 175 -7.15 -10.13 -19.72
C LEU A 175 -6.89 -8.70 -20.21
N ASP A 176 -6.51 -7.81 -19.31
CA ASP A 176 -5.99 -6.48 -19.64
C ASP A 176 -4.48 -6.52 -19.98
N LYS A 177 -3.90 -5.34 -20.25
CA LYS A 177 -2.48 -5.18 -20.60
C LYS A 177 -1.51 -5.60 -19.47
N ASP A 178 -1.98 -5.59 -18.23
CA ASP A 178 -1.19 -5.93 -17.04
C ASP A 178 -1.43 -7.39 -16.62
N GLY A 179 -2.16 -8.17 -17.44
CA GLY A 179 -2.45 -9.57 -17.21
C GLY A 179 -3.54 -9.83 -16.18
N ARG A 180 -4.36 -8.83 -15.81
CA ARG A 180 -5.49 -8.99 -14.89
C ARG A 180 -6.78 -9.31 -15.62
N VAL A 181 -7.74 -9.96 -14.96
CA VAL A 181 -9.02 -10.35 -15.53
C VAL A 181 -9.94 -9.14 -15.65
N VAL A 182 -10.45 -8.90 -16.86
CA VAL A 182 -11.45 -7.87 -17.11
C VAL A 182 -12.82 -8.40 -16.69
N CYS A 183 -13.45 -7.73 -15.73
CA CYS A 183 -14.75 -8.11 -15.19
C CYS A 183 -15.76 -6.97 -15.30
N THR A 184 -17.05 -7.34 -15.29
CA THR A 184 -18.16 -6.45 -14.95
C THR A 184 -18.13 -6.05 -13.47
N ASP A 185 -19.07 -5.20 -13.05
CA ASP A 185 -19.24 -4.72 -11.67
C ASP A 185 -19.84 -5.77 -10.71
N ASP A 186 -20.31 -6.90 -11.24
CA ASP A 186 -20.75 -8.08 -10.48
C ASP A 186 -19.72 -9.23 -10.51
N GLU A 187 -18.45 -8.92 -10.77
CA GLU A 187 -17.29 -9.82 -10.80
C GLU A 187 -17.32 -10.88 -11.93
N GLN A 188 -18.26 -10.79 -12.88
CA GLN A 188 -18.36 -11.72 -14.02
C GLN A 188 -17.29 -11.43 -15.09
N THR A 189 -16.65 -12.48 -15.60
CA THR A 189 -15.68 -12.37 -16.70
C THR A 189 -16.37 -12.36 -18.07
N THR A 190 -15.60 -12.33 -19.17
CA THR A 190 -16.15 -12.53 -20.53
C THR A 190 -16.76 -13.91 -20.77
N VAL A 191 -16.51 -14.89 -19.89
CA VAL A 191 -17.17 -16.19 -19.90
C VAL A 191 -18.23 -16.22 -18.81
N SER A 192 -19.49 -16.38 -19.19
CA SER A 192 -20.67 -16.10 -18.35
C SER A 192 -20.80 -16.93 -17.06
N ASN A 193 -20.13 -18.08 -16.97
CA ASN A 193 -20.11 -18.89 -15.75
C ASN A 193 -18.78 -18.82 -14.98
N VAL A 194 -17.85 -17.95 -15.40
CA VAL A 194 -16.56 -17.72 -14.76
C VAL A 194 -16.53 -16.30 -14.20
N TYR A 195 -16.08 -16.19 -12.96
CA TYR A 195 -15.98 -14.94 -12.20
C TYR A 195 -14.55 -14.75 -11.71
N ALA A 196 -14.13 -13.52 -11.41
CA ALA A 196 -12.83 -13.24 -10.81
C ALA A 196 -12.91 -12.20 -9.69
N ILE A 197 -12.25 -12.49 -8.57
CA ILE A 197 -12.27 -11.67 -7.36
C ILE A 197 -10.84 -11.42 -6.84
N GLY A 198 -10.70 -10.40 -5.99
CA GLY A 198 -9.42 -10.01 -5.39
C GLY A 198 -8.46 -9.36 -6.39
N ASP A 199 -7.16 -9.48 -6.13
CA ASP A 199 -6.09 -8.72 -6.82
C ASP A 199 -6.06 -8.91 -8.35
N ILE A 200 -6.64 -10.00 -8.85
CA ILE A 200 -6.69 -10.30 -10.28
C ILE A 200 -7.86 -9.62 -11.00
N ASN A 201 -8.82 -9.01 -10.29
CA ASN A 201 -9.93 -8.27 -10.92
C ASN A 201 -9.43 -6.85 -11.28
N ALA A 202 -9.34 -6.56 -12.58
CA ALA A 202 -8.72 -5.36 -13.10
C ALA A 202 -9.35 -4.06 -12.54
N GLY A 203 -8.49 -3.12 -12.15
CA GLY A 203 -8.88 -1.78 -11.69
C GLY A 203 -9.53 -1.73 -10.30
N LYS A 204 -9.51 -2.81 -9.52
CA LYS A 204 -10.03 -2.82 -8.15
C LYS A 204 -8.90 -2.63 -7.12
N PRO A 205 -9.18 -2.04 -5.94
CA PRO A 205 -8.21 -1.98 -4.86
C PRO A 205 -7.74 -3.37 -4.42
N GLN A 206 -6.43 -3.59 -4.38
CA GLN A 206 -5.79 -4.89 -4.11
C GLN A 206 -5.58 -5.10 -2.61
N LEU A 207 -6.67 -5.38 -1.90
CA LEU A 207 -6.70 -5.44 -0.43
C LEU A 207 -7.51 -6.64 0.06
N THR A 208 -7.05 -7.26 1.16
CA THR A 208 -7.72 -8.42 1.77
C THR A 208 -9.21 -8.18 2.08
N PRO A 209 -9.63 -7.07 2.74
CA PRO A 209 -11.06 -6.85 3.02
C PRO A 209 -11.91 -6.73 1.75
N VAL A 210 -11.35 -6.16 0.68
CA VAL A 210 -12.03 -6.03 -0.62
C VAL A 210 -12.24 -7.41 -1.26
N ALA A 211 -11.22 -8.26 -1.26
CA ALA A 211 -11.32 -9.63 -1.78
C ALA A 211 -12.37 -10.47 -1.01
N ILE A 212 -12.38 -10.35 0.32
CA ILE A 212 -13.36 -11.03 1.18
C ILE A 212 -14.79 -10.56 0.89
N GLN A 213 -15.00 -9.24 0.81
CA GLN A 213 -16.32 -8.67 0.56
C GLN A 213 -16.85 -9.09 -0.82
N ALA A 214 -16.00 -8.98 -1.86
CA ALA A 214 -16.32 -9.42 -3.22
C ALA A 214 -16.72 -10.90 -3.26
N GLY A 215 -15.93 -11.78 -2.64
CA GLY A 215 -16.22 -13.22 -2.59
C GLY A 215 -17.52 -13.53 -1.84
N ARG A 216 -17.76 -12.90 -0.69
CA ARG A 216 -18.99 -13.07 0.11
C ARG A 216 -20.22 -12.61 -0.66
N TYR A 217 -20.15 -11.43 -1.28
CA TYR A 217 -21.28 -10.84 -1.98
C TYR A 217 -21.59 -11.61 -3.26
N LEU A 218 -20.57 -11.98 -4.03
CA LEU A 218 -20.72 -12.83 -5.20
C LEU A 218 -21.40 -14.16 -4.86
N ALA A 219 -20.94 -14.85 -3.81
CA ALA A 219 -21.56 -16.11 -3.39
C ALA A 219 -23.05 -15.96 -3.02
N LYS A 220 -23.41 -14.87 -2.33
CA LYS A 220 -24.82 -14.56 -2.02
C LYS A 220 -25.65 -14.31 -3.29
N ARG A 221 -25.10 -13.60 -4.29
CA ARG A 221 -25.81 -13.36 -5.55
C ARG A 221 -26.03 -14.65 -6.34
N LEU A 222 -24.99 -15.49 -6.43
CA LEU A 222 -25.06 -16.74 -7.19
C LEU A 222 -25.99 -17.78 -6.56
N PHE A 223 -26.04 -17.86 -5.22
CA PHE A 223 -26.64 -19.02 -4.54
C PHE A 223 -27.73 -18.67 -3.52
N ALA A 224 -27.94 -17.39 -3.21
CA ALA A 224 -28.92 -16.95 -2.21
C ALA A 224 -29.87 -15.85 -2.74
N GLY A 225 -29.86 -15.56 -4.03
CA GLY A 225 -30.76 -14.58 -4.65
C GLY A 225 -30.53 -13.14 -4.21
N ALA A 226 -29.37 -12.82 -3.64
CA ALA A 226 -29.03 -11.44 -3.28
C ALA A 226 -28.77 -10.60 -4.54
N THR A 227 -28.95 -9.29 -4.43
CA THR A 227 -28.73 -8.32 -5.52
C THR A 227 -27.60 -7.34 -5.23
N GLU A 228 -27.06 -7.34 -4.00
CA GLU A 228 -26.06 -6.37 -3.56
C GLU A 228 -24.69 -6.61 -4.22
N LEU A 229 -24.15 -5.57 -4.85
CA LEU A 229 -22.81 -5.55 -5.45
C LEU A 229 -21.76 -5.08 -4.43
N THR A 230 -20.49 -5.39 -4.69
CA THR A 230 -19.41 -4.83 -3.87
C THR A 230 -19.16 -3.38 -4.28
N ASP A 231 -19.17 -2.48 -3.30
CA ASP A 231 -18.81 -1.09 -3.50
C ASP A 231 -17.30 -0.90 -3.33
N TYR A 232 -16.63 -0.61 -4.44
CA TYR A 232 -15.18 -0.41 -4.50
C TYR A 232 -14.76 1.06 -4.34
N SER A 233 -15.71 1.98 -4.14
CA SER A 233 -15.41 3.40 -3.95
C SER A 233 -14.98 3.69 -2.50
N ASN A 234 -14.07 4.65 -2.33
CA ASN A 234 -13.63 5.15 -1.01
C ASN A 234 -13.23 4.04 -0.03
N VAL A 235 -12.62 2.96 -0.52
CA VAL A 235 -12.05 1.92 0.34
C VAL A 235 -10.90 2.53 1.13
N ALA A 236 -10.98 2.47 2.46
CA ALA A 236 -9.91 2.95 3.31
C ALA A 236 -8.70 2.00 3.28
N THR A 237 -7.52 2.58 3.48
CA THR A 237 -6.23 1.90 3.51
C THR A 237 -5.34 2.47 4.60
N THR A 238 -4.49 1.63 5.18
CA THR A 238 -3.39 2.07 6.06
C THR A 238 -2.09 1.44 5.61
N VAL A 239 -1.05 2.26 5.51
CA VAL A 239 0.34 1.85 5.31
C VAL A 239 1.01 1.77 6.68
N PHE A 240 1.54 0.61 7.04
CA PHE A 240 2.07 0.32 8.38
C PHE A 240 3.57 0.63 8.48
N THR A 241 3.95 1.83 8.06
CA THR A 241 5.30 2.38 8.28
C THR A 241 5.54 2.70 9.76
N PRO A 242 6.79 2.98 10.18
CA PRO A 242 7.11 3.25 11.59
C PRO A 242 6.26 4.36 12.22
N LEU A 243 5.88 5.35 11.41
CA LEU A 243 4.72 6.18 11.65
C LEU A 243 3.65 5.82 10.63
N GLU A 244 2.52 5.29 11.10
CA GLU A 244 1.47 4.75 10.23
C GLU A 244 0.77 5.86 9.44
N TYR A 245 0.35 5.53 8.22
CA TYR A 245 -0.40 6.44 7.34
C TYR A 245 -1.73 5.81 6.94
N GLY A 246 -2.83 6.36 7.46
CA GLY A 246 -4.20 6.00 7.13
C GLY A 246 -4.82 6.98 6.12
N ALA A 247 -5.57 6.45 5.16
CA ALA A 247 -6.24 7.23 4.13
C ALA A 247 -7.60 6.64 3.73
N CYS A 248 -8.55 7.51 3.37
CA CYS A 248 -9.82 7.13 2.77
C CYS A 248 -10.27 8.19 1.76
N GLY A 249 -10.54 7.77 0.52
CA GLY A 249 -10.98 8.67 -0.55
C GLY A 249 -9.84 9.15 -1.46
N LEU A 250 -10.03 10.31 -2.08
CA LEU A 250 -9.09 10.89 -3.05
C LEU A 250 -7.87 11.52 -2.36
N SER A 251 -6.71 11.46 -3.02
CA SER A 251 -5.59 12.35 -2.71
C SER A 251 -5.94 13.81 -3.01
N GLU A 252 -5.16 14.73 -2.47
CA GLU A 252 -5.30 16.15 -2.75
C GLU A 252 -5.07 16.46 -4.23
N GLU A 253 -4.02 15.90 -4.83
CA GLU A 253 -3.70 16.08 -6.25
C GLU A 253 -4.80 15.52 -7.17
N ASP A 254 -5.38 14.36 -6.86
CA ASP A 254 -6.47 13.78 -7.67
C ASP A 254 -7.77 14.58 -7.50
N ALA A 255 -8.05 15.09 -6.30
CA ALA A 255 -9.21 15.94 -6.07
C ALA A 255 -9.12 17.26 -6.85
N ILE A 256 -7.93 17.87 -6.89
CA ILE A 256 -7.66 19.06 -7.69
C ILE A 256 -7.75 18.76 -9.18
N GLU A 257 -7.15 17.65 -9.64
CA GLU A 257 -7.21 17.25 -11.05
C GLU A 257 -8.66 17.04 -11.51
N LYS A 258 -9.48 16.37 -10.67
CA LYS A 258 -10.85 15.99 -11.01
C LYS A 258 -11.86 17.14 -10.91
N TYR A 259 -11.73 18.01 -9.91
CA TYR A 259 -12.75 19.05 -9.62
C TYR A 259 -12.23 20.48 -9.81
N GLY A 260 -10.94 20.65 -10.06
CA GLY A 260 -10.28 21.94 -10.24
C GLY A 260 -9.90 22.60 -8.91
N ASP A 261 -8.71 23.21 -8.85
CA ASP A 261 -8.18 23.83 -7.63
C ASP A 261 -9.18 24.78 -6.96
N LYS A 262 -9.88 25.61 -7.73
CA LYS A 262 -10.84 26.59 -7.19
C LYS A 262 -11.96 25.96 -6.36
N ASP A 263 -12.36 24.72 -6.67
CA ASP A 263 -13.46 24.01 -6.02
C ASP A 263 -12.99 23.11 -4.85
N ILE A 264 -11.68 23.04 -4.59
CA ILE A 264 -11.11 22.27 -3.49
C ILE A 264 -10.73 23.21 -2.33
N GLU A 265 -11.03 22.78 -1.11
CA GLU A 265 -10.51 23.35 0.13
C GLU A 265 -9.89 22.23 0.97
N VAL A 266 -8.71 22.47 1.53
CA VAL A 266 -8.00 21.48 2.35
C VAL A 266 -7.86 22.01 3.76
N TYR A 267 -8.51 21.34 4.71
CA TYR A 267 -8.31 21.59 6.14
C TYR A 267 -7.23 20.69 6.66
N HIS A 268 -6.33 21.20 7.50
CA HIS A 268 -5.23 20.41 8.01
C HIS A 268 -4.74 20.89 9.37
N SER A 269 -4.06 20.00 10.08
CA SER A 269 -3.35 20.33 11.32
C SER A 269 -2.27 19.31 11.56
N ASN A 270 -1.16 19.76 12.13
CA ASN A 270 -0.29 18.90 12.90
C ASN A 270 -0.97 18.52 14.23
N PHE A 271 -0.51 17.45 14.85
CA PHE A 271 -0.88 17.09 16.21
C PHE A 271 0.27 16.38 16.91
N LYS A 272 0.16 16.21 18.23
CA LYS A 272 1.07 15.37 19.01
C LYS A 272 0.23 14.41 19.85
N PRO A 273 0.45 13.08 19.73
CA PRO A 273 -0.13 12.11 20.66
C PRO A 273 0.21 12.50 22.11
N LEU A 274 -0.75 12.44 23.02
CA LEU A 274 -0.48 12.78 24.42
C LEU A 274 0.64 11.90 24.99
N GLU A 275 0.67 10.63 24.58
CA GLU A 275 1.68 9.64 24.95
C GLU A 275 3.10 10.05 24.55
N TRP A 276 3.25 10.87 23.51
CA TRP A 276 4.54 11.35 23.00
C TRP A 276 5.12 12.51 23.79
N THR A 277 4.31 13.17 24.65
CA THR A 277 4.76 14.31 25.46
C THR A 277 5.78 13.86 26.51
N VAL A 278 5.43 12.91 27.38
CA VAL A 278 6.30 12.34 28.41
C VAL A 278 7.46 11.57 27.80
N ALA A 279 7.23 10.90 26.67
CA ALA A 279 8.28 10.16 25.96
C ALA A 279 9.29 11.07 25.23
N HIS A 280 9.11 12.40 25.29
CA HIS A 280 9.96 13.38 24.61
C HIS A 280 10.13 13.11 23.11
N ARG A 281 9.06 12.63 22.47
CA ARG A 281 9.00 12.47 21.02
C ARG A 281 8.63 13.78 20.35
N GLU A 282 8.75 13.79 19.03
CA GLU A 282 8.69 14.98 18.21
C GLU A 282 7.34 15.70 18.29
N ASP A 283 7.40 17.03 18.35
CA ASP A 283 6.25 17.90 18.07
C ASP A 283 6.09 18.06 16.56
N ASN A 284 4.87 18.33 16.10
CA ASN A 284 4.59 18.76 14.73
C ASN A 284 5.03 17.79 13.60
N VAL A 285 5.18 16.50 13.92
CA VAL A 285 5.46 15.45 12.93
C VAL A 285 4.18 14.74 12.50
N CYS A 286 3.34 14.31 13.46
CA CYS A 286 2.03 13.76 13.12
C CYS A 286 1.18 14.84 12.43
N TYR A 287 0.40 14.43 11.45
CA TYR A 287 -0.31 15.34 10.55
C TYR A 287 -1.60 14.71 10.04
N MET A 288 -2.64 15.51 9.90
CA MET A 288 -3.88 15.07 9.28
C MET A 288 -4.47 16.15 8.39
N LYS A 289 -5.24 15.72 7.38
CA LYS A 289 -5.98 16.62 6.51
C LYS A 289 -7.31 16.03 6.03
N LEU A 290 -8.24 16.92 5.76
CA LEU A 290 -9.49 16.67 5.02
C LEU A 290 -9.46 17.45 3.72
N VAL A 291 -9.62 16.76 2.61
CA VAL A 291 -9.75 17.32 1.26
C VAL A 291 -11.24 17.43 0.96
N CYS A 292 -11.73 18.67 0.82
CA CYS A 292 -13.16 18.97 0.74
C CYS A 292 -13.53 19.66 -0.58
N ARG A 293 -14.75 19.42 -1.07
CA ARG A 293 -15.30 20.08 -2.26
C ARG A 293 -16.25 21.21 -1.90
N LYS A 294 -15.94 22.44 -2.34
CA LYS A 294 -16.71 23.65 -2.01
C LYS A 294 -18.12 23.62 -2.56
N SER A 295 -18.27 23.32 -3.85
CA SER A 295 -19.56 23.32 -4.54
C SER A 295 -20.54 22.26 -4.06
N ASP A 296 -20.06 21.20 -3.40
CA ASP A 296 -20.89 20.16 -2.78
C ASP A 296 -20.83 20.26 -1.25
N HIS A 297 -21.18 21.43 -0.71
CA HIS A 297 -21.37 21.61 0.74
C HIS A 297 -20.17 21.21 1.60
N MET A 298 -18.94 21.41 1.10
CA MET A 298 -17.72 20.96 1.76
C MET A 298 -17.69 19.43 1.98
N ARG A 299 -18.21 18.65 1.02
CA ARG A 299 -18.12 17.18 1.02
C ARG A 299 -16.67 16.75 1.24
N VAL A 300 -16.44 15.86 2.19
CA VAL A 300 -15.14 15.25 2.41
C VAL A 300 -14.89 14.23 1.31
N LEU A 301 -13.98 14.56 0.39
CA LEU A 301 -13.56 13.69 -0.71
C LEU A 301 -12.37 12.81 -0.33
N GLY A 302 -11.55 13.27 0.61
CA GLY A 302 -10.35 12.59 1.07
C GLY A 302 -10.07 12.88 2.54
N LEU A 303 -9.67 11.85 3.28
CA LEU A 303 -9.19 11.93 4.65
C LEU A 303 -7.82 11.26 4.72
N HIS A 304 -6.86 11.93 5.35
CA HIS A 304 -5.50 11.43 5.51
C HIS A 304 -5.00 11.70 6.92
N VAL A 305 -4.35 10.71 7.54
CA VAL A 305 -3.72 10.82 8.85
C VAL A 305 -2.40 10.08 8.88
N LEU A 306 -1.34 10.79 9.26
CA LEU A 306 -0.03 10.26 9.61
C LEU A 306 0.14 10.36 11.12
N GLY A 307 0.22 9.23 11.80
CA GLY A 307 0.27 9.16 13.26
C GLY A 307 0.12 7.75 13.80
N PRO A 308 0.23 7.53 15.11
CA PRO A 308 0.02 6.21 15.70
C PRO A 308 -1.43 5.74 15.53
N ASN A 309 -1.63 4.43 15.36
CA ASN A 309 -2.94 3.80 15.22
C ASN A 309 -3.78 4.39 14.08
N ALA A 310 -3.15 4.73 12.95
CA ALA A 310 -3.79 5.40 11.84
C ALA A 310 -4.90 4.53 11.21
N GLY A 311 -4.76 3.20 11.25
CA GLY A 311 -5.82 2.27 10.87
C GLY A 311 -7.08 2.41 11.72
N GLU A 312 -6.91 2.43 13.04
CA GLU A 312 -8.01 2.55 14.00
C GLU A 312 -8.72 3.91 13.86
N ILE A 313 -7.95 4.98 13.66
CA ILE A 313 -8.49 6.32 13.42
C ILE A 313 -9.33 6.33 12.13
N THR A 314 -8.78 5.81 11.03
CA THR A 314 -9.36 5.95 9.69
C THR A 314 -10.66 5.13 9.53
N GLN A 315 -10.73 3.96 10.16
CA GLN A 315 -11.80 2.99 9.95
C GLN A 315 -13.21 3.55 10.22
N GLY A 316 -13.39 4.31 11.31
CA GLY A 316 -14.67 4.91 11.66
C GLY A 316 -15.12 5.98 10.66
N TYR A 317 -14.19 6.83 10.21
CA TYR A 317 -14.49 7.88 9.24
C TYR A 317 -14.79 7.35 7.85
N ALA A 318 -14.29 6.17 7.47
CA ALA A 318 -14.64 5.53 6.20
C ALA A 318 -16.15 5.28 6.07
N VAL A 319 -16.83 4.96 7.18
CA VAL A 319 -18.30 4.84 7.23
C VAL A 319 -18.96 6.19 6.99
N ALA A 320 -18.49 7.24 7.66
CA ALA A 320 -19.03 8.59 7.49
C ALA A 320 -18.83 9.10 6.05
N ILE A 321 -17.66 8.88 5.46
CA ILE A 321 -17.36 9.23 4.06
C ILE A 321 -18.26 8.44 3.10
N LYS A 322 -18.52 7.16 3.37
CA LYS A 322 -19.49 6.36 2.59
C LYS A 322 -20.89 6.97 2.62
N MET A 323 -21.31 7.52 3.76
CA MET A 323 -22.59 8.23 3.93
C MET A 323 -22.58 9.65 3.34
N GLY A 324 -21.46 10.10 2.77
CA GLY A 324 -21.29 11.45 2.26
C GLY A 324 -21.06 12.48 3.36
N ALA A 325 -20.18 12.24 4.33
CA ALA A 325 -19.87 13.26 5.33
C ALA A 325 -19.39 14.58 4.70
N THR A 326 -19.84 15.69 5.26
CA THR A 326 -19.38 17.05 4.96
C THR A 326 -18.48 17.55 6.07
N LYS A 327 -17.71 18.61 5.83
CA LYS A 327 -16.93 19.27 6.88
C LYS A 327 -17.79 19.70 8.08
N ALA A 328 -19.04 20.11 7.83
CA ALA A 328 -19.98 20.47 8.89
C ALA A 328 -20.34 19.27 9.79
N ASP A 329 -20.35 18.05 9.26
CA ASP A 329 -20.57 16.83 10.04
C ASP A 329 -19.41 16.52 11.00
N PHE A 330 -18.18 16.82 10.58
CA PHE A 330 -17.01 16.73 11.45
C PHE A 330 -17.06 17.80 12.55
N ASP A 331 -17.41 19.05 12.20
CA ASP A 331 -17.42 20.18 13.14
C ASP A 331 -18.51 20.08 14.20
N ARG A 332 -19.66 19.49 13.87
CA ARG A 332 -20.73 19.26 14.85
C ARG A 332 -20.46 18.07 15.77
N THR A 333 -19.50 17.22 15.41
CA THR A 333 -19.16 16.03 16.20
C THR A 333 -18.22 16.43 17.34
N ILE A 334 -18.54 16.04 18.56
CA ILE A 334 -17.69 16.33 19.72
C ILE A 334 -16.57 15.28 19.81
N GLY A 335 -15.33 15.75 19.97
CA GLY A 335 -14.14 14.91 20.12
C GLY A 335 -14.13 14.10 21.42
N ILE A 336 -13.45 12.95 21.37
CA ILE A 336 -13.16 12.14 22.56
C ILE A 336 -11.75 12.52 23.05
N HIS A 337 -11.65 12.99 24.30
CA HIS A 337 -10.40 13.54 24.84
C HIS A 337 -9.82 12.66 25.97
N PRO A 338 -8.49 12.44 26.03
CA PRO A 338 -7.48 12.79 25.02
C PRO A 338 -7.29 11.68 23.97
N THR A 339 -7.47 11.99 22.68
CA THR A 339 -7.18 11.04 21.59
C THR A 339 -6.56 11.72 20.38
N CYS A 340 -5.75 10.99 19.60
CA CYS A 340 -5.23 11.51 18.32
C CYS A 340 -6.37 11.88 17.35
N SER A 341 -7.43 11.06 17.31
CA SER A 341 -8.54 11.19 16.36
C SER A 341 -9.37 12.46 16.55
N GLU A 342 -9.45 12.99 17.78
CA GLU A 342 -10.30 14.16 18.09
C GLU A 342 -9.90 15.42 17.30
N THR A 343 -8.64 15.50 16.86
CA THR A 343 -8.14 16.64 16.09
C THR A 343 -8.94 16.81 14.78
N PHE A 344 -9.48 15.73 14.19
CA PHE A 344 -10.32 15.80 13.00
C PHE A 344 -11.60 16.62 13.21
N THR A 345 -12.13 16.66 14.44
CA THR A 345 -13.38 17.36 14.74
C THR A 345 -13.20 18.86 14.98
N THR A 346 -11.96 19.35 14.94
CA THR A 346 -11.62 20.76 15.23
C THR A 346 -10.69 21.40 14.18
N LEU A 347 -10.51 20.74 13.03
CA LEU A 347 -9.71 21.28 11.92
C LEU A 347 -10.31 22.60 11.40
N HIS A 348 -9.56 23.68 11.47
CA HIS A 348 -10.01 25.01 11.04
C HIS A 348 -9.00 25.73 10.13
N VAL A 349 -7.71 25.37 10.21
CA VAL A 349 -6.68 25.92 9.32
C VAL A 349 -6.85 25.33 7.92
N THR A 350 -6.88 26.21 6.92
CA THR A 350 -6.99 25.84 5.49
C THR A 350 -5.67 26.12 4.77
N LYS A 351 -5.24 25.25 3.85
CA LYS A 351 -4.04 25.51 3.05
C LYS A 351 -4.08 26.84 2.29
N LYS A 352 -5.24 27.23 1.74
CA LYS A 352 -5.40 28.45 0.94
C LYS A 352 -5.28 29.75 1.74
N SER A 353 -5.47 29.70 3.07
CA SER A 353 -5.26 30.89 3.90
C SER A 353 -3.77 31.17 4.16
N GLY A 354 -2.89 30.21 3.88
CA GLY A 354 -1.45 30.33 4.12
C GLY A 354 -1.04 30.24 5.61
N ALA A 355 -1.98 29.99 6.51
CA ALA A 355 -1.68 29.79 7.93
C ALA A 355 -0.94 28.46 8.15
N SER A 356 -0.03 28.43 9.13
CA SER A 356 0.76 27.24 9.44
C SER A 356 -0.11 26.13 10.03
N PRO A 357 0.09 24.85 9.65
CA PRO A 357 -0.56 23.71 10.28
C PRO A 357 0.06 23.36 11.64
N THR A 358 1.21 23.94 11.99
CA THR A 358 1.92 23.64 13.24
C THR A 358 1.07 24.01 14.43
N VAL A 359 0.92 23.08 15.36
CA VAL A 359 0.32 23.36 16.67
C VAL A 359 1.42 23.83 17.62
N SER A 360 1.20 24.97 18.25
CA SER A 360 1.90 25.27 19.50
C SER A 360 1.45 24.25 20.54
N GLY A 361 2.36 23.72 21.36
CA GLY A 361 1.96 22.93 22.54
C GLY A 361 0.98 23.71 23.42
N CYS A 362 0.36 23.02 24.38
CA CYS A 362 -0.51 23.67 25.38
C CYS A 362 0.11 24.96 25.94
#